data_AF-J6EZH3-F1
#
_entry.id   AF-J6EZH3-F1
#
_cell.length_a   1.000
_cell.length_b   1.000
_cell.length_c   1.000
_cell.angle_alpha   90.00
_cell.angle_beta   90.00
_cell.angle_gamma   90.00
#
_symmetry.space_group_name_H-M   'P 1'
#
loop_
_entity.id
_entity.type
_entity.pdbx_description
1 polymer ?
#
loop_
_entity_poly.entity_id
_entity_poly.type
_entity_poly.pdbx_seq_one_letter_code
_entity_poly.pdbx_strand_id
1 'polypeptide(L)'
;MHFQPRPVTHDDHNCGDHPLDFVPEVKPSDTNPDNHFALASIGLYIASQLPTPGAPRNYKQAMRTPEAPLWQEAYDKEISQLRERGTWRECVTPPGARLIPSVTVCKEKKDKDGNVIGRKMRICAMGSRQVQGRDYTDSYASVCDASVLRGMMAFAAHHDMELEHADAVAAFLNPDLDQPVYMRFPAGYKPLDPNADCLQVVKGLYGLPQSGNLWQEMATKALVSLQFSPIPQSDCLFQRDVGTPTQLRVALYVDDMLGAGKTHALLDQFWDKLNEKFAIVKLGPVDHLLGMTIQRNRLTRTLFITQAPYVKEVLARFPHFDKTVGKHTPMPPSVDPHKPSAVITDPTRQTEYKAIVGSLQWVAVISRPDIAYTAAWLGRYGSKPTEHHMTLALHCLSFLHHTVNWGYLLGGTGSISHLRAFSDSSYACDKSGSRQSTTGSVIMLGDSLVDWKSKRQRCVTKSTGEAEYVAGSETAADVSYWQQLLISFAHPTSLPSTLYIDNNSAVCMATNGKISRAARHIDVAYHFLKQFVRSGKLKVQQISTKDQIADLFTKPLSPQLHDMHRKRLRIGPIDELEKLSSPSSASSP
;
A
#
# COMPACT_ATOMS: atom_id res chain seq x y z
N MET A 1 11.15 45.46 23.11
CA MET A 1 10.15 46.05 22.20
C MET A 1 9.01 45.07 22.05
N HIS A 2 7.85 45.42 22.59
CA HIS A 2 6.61 44.68 22.42
C HIS A 2 6.22 44.64 20.94
N PHE A 3 5.97 43.45 20.39
CA PHE A 3 5.19 43.30 19.17
C PHE A 3 3.85 42.67 19.54
N GLN A 4 2.80 43.49 19.43
CA GLN A 4 1.42 43.06 19.55
C GLN A 4 1.07 42.04 18.45
N PRO A 5 0.20 41.06 18.73
CA PRO A 5 -0.36 40.20 17.70
C PRO A 5 -1.25 41.03 16.76
N ARG A 6 -1.06 40.86 15.44
CA ARG A 6 -1.96 41.44 14.43
C ARG A 6 -3.39 40.91 14.65
N PRO A 7 -4.42 41.73 14.39
CA PRO A 7 -5.80 41.27 14.46
C PRO A 7 -6.04 40.19 13.42
N VAL A 8 -6.73 39.12 13.85
CA VAL A 8 -7.27 38.10 12.96
C VAL A 8 -8.32 38.78 12.08
N THR A 9 -8.00 39.01 10.82
CA THR A 9 -9.01 39.36 9.82
C THR A 9 -9.90 38.13 9.65
N HIS A 10 -11.20 38.29 9.89
CA HIS A 10 -12.20 37.34 9.43
C HIS A 10 -12.10 37.28 7.90
N ASP A 11 -11.41 36.28 7.37
CA ASP A 11 -11.49 35.96 5.94
C ASP A 11 -12.90 35.43 5.66
N ASP A 12 -13.76 36.33 5.19
CA ASP A 12 -15.11 36.06 4.68
C ASP A 12 -15.08 35.44 3.26
N HIS A 13 -13.93 34.91 2.84
CA HIS A 13 -13.76 34.29 1.52
C HIS A 13 -13.72 32.77 1.64
N ASN A 14 -14.62 32.11 0.92
CA ASN A 14 -14.69 30.67 0.79
C ASN A 14 -13.37 30.18 0.16
N CYS A 15 -12.48 29.55 0.95
CA CYS A 15 -11.12 29.15 0.52
C CYS A 15 -11.06 28.10 -0.61
N GLY A 16 -12.18 27.79 -1.28
CA GLY A 16 -12.19 27.02 -2.53
C GLY A 16 -11.54 27.74 -3.73
N ASP A 17 -10.98 28.94 -3.52
CA ASP A 17 -10.41 29.81 -4.54
C ASP A 17 -8.91 29.63 -4.83
N HIS A 18 -8.20 28.84 -4.02
CA HIS A 18 -6.80 28.54 -4.29
C HIS A 18 -6.63 27.15 -4.92
N PRO A 19 -5.79 27.00 -5.95
CA PRO A 19 -5.36 25.67 -6.38
C PRO A 19 -4.81 24.92 -5.16
N LEU A 20 -5.02 23.61 -5.10
CA LEU A 20 -4.42 22.71 -4.11
C LEU A 20 -2.89 22.69 -4.29
N ASP A 21 -2.21 23.80 -3.97
CA ASP A 21 -0.77 23.85 -3.78
C ASP A 21 -0.49 23.45 -2.33
N PHE A 22 -0.89 22.22 -1.99
CA PHE A 22 -0.60 21.61 -0.71
C PHE A 22 0.61 20.69 -0.90
N VAL A 23 1.76 21.13 -0.40
CA VAL A 23 2.86 20.24 -0.05
C VAL A 23 2.59 19.79 1.38
N PRO A 24 2.34 18.49 1.65
CA PRO A 24 2.18 18.03 3.03
C PRO A 24 3.49 18.27 3.79
N GLU A 25 3.50 19.22 4.73
CA GLU A 25 4.50 19.21 5.79
C GLU A 25 4.08 18.16 6.81
N VAL A 26 4.59 16.94 6.62
CA VAL A 26 4.60 15.92 7.64
C VAL A 26 5.59 16.38 8.71
N LYS A 27 5.10 16.91 9.83
CA LYS A 27 5.93 16.95 11.04
C LYS A 27 6.16 15.50 11.47
N PRO A 28 7.42 15.03 11.54
CA PRO A 28 7.68 13.68 12.02
C PRO A 28 7.20 13.60 13.47
N SER A 29 6.23 12.75 13.76
CA SER A 29 6.00 12.32 15.13
C SER A 29 7.19 11.43 15.50
N ASP A 30 7.97 11.84 16.50
CA ASP A 30 9.15 11.10 17.01
C ASP A 30 8.81 9.75 17.66
N THR A 31 7.57 9.27 17.52
CA THR A 31 7.12 7.99 18.05
C THR A 31 6.57 7.13 16.91
N ASN A 32 7.37 6.14 16.53
CA ASN A 32 7.07 5.04 15.61
C ASN A 32 7.23 5.29 14.08
N PRO A 33 8.42 5.01 13.51
CA PRO A 33 8.71 5.19 12.08
C PRO A 33 8.14 4.09 11.16
N ASP A 34 7.37 3.12 11.67
CA ASP A 34 6.74 2.06 10.86
C ASP A 34 5.41 2.50 10.22
N ASN A 35 4.96 3.73 10.50
CA ASN A 35 3.77 4.35 9.89
C ASN A 35 3.96 4.86 8.44
N HIS A 36 5.13 4.69 7.85
CA HIS A 36 5.40 5.18 6.48
C HIS A 36 4.57 4.44 5.41
N PHE A 37 4.15 3.20 5.65
CA PHE A 37 3.30 2.43 4.74
C PHE A 37 1.81 2.78 4.88
N ALA A 38 1.32 2.99 6.11
CA ALA A 38 -0.05 3.47 6.34
C ALA A 38 -0.27 4.87 5.75
N LEU A 39 0.73 5.77 5.85
CA LEU A 39 0.72 7.08 5.22
C LEU A 39 0.89 7.04 3.70
N ALA A 40 1.57 6.02 3.15
CA ALA A 40 1.65 5.83 1.70
C ALA A 40 0.30 5.37 1.12
N SER A 41 -0.44 4.51 1.82
CA SER A 41 -1.77 4.03 1.39
C SER A 41 -2.88 5.07 1.62
N ILE A 42 -2.84 5.81 2.73
CA ILE A 42 -3.68 7.02 2.93
C ILE A 42 -3.27 8.09 1.91
N GLY A 43 -1.97 8.27 1.66
CA GLY A 43 -1.42 9.12 0.62
C GLY A 43 -1.85 8.70 -0.78
N LEU A 44 -2.08 7.41 -1.02
CA LEU A 44 -2.59 6.85 -2.28
C LEU A 44 -4.11 7.03 -2.41
N TYR A 45 -4.88 6.91 -1.32
CA TYR A 45 -6.29 7.27 -1.32
C TYR A 45 -6.45 8.77 -1.59
N ILE A 46 -5.67 9.62 -0.92
CA ILE A 46 -5.57 11.05 -1.18
C ILE A 46 -5.10 11.31 -2.62
N ALA A 47 -4.11 10.57 -3.13
CA ALA A 47 -3.64 10.67 -4.52
C ALA A 47 -4.68 10.19 -5.54
N SER A 48 -5.55 9.23 -5.18
CA SER A 48 -6.67 8.78 -6.00
C SER A 48 -7.82 9.80 -6.03
N GLN A 49 -7.84 10.71 -5.05
CA GLN A 49 -8.66 11.93 -5.04
C GLN A 49 -7.94 13.13 -5.69
N LEU A 50 -6.69 13.01 -6.14
CA LEU A 50 -6.08 14.13 -6.86
C LEU A 50 -6.73 14.24 -8.25
N PRO A 51 -6.95 15.48 -8.74
CA PRO A 51 -7.49 15.71 -10.08
C PRO A 51 -6.66 14.98 -11.13
N THR A 52 -7.30 14.36 -12.11
CA THR A 52 -6.62 13.81 -13.28
C THR A 52 -5.76 14.91 -13.92
N PRO A 53 -4.51 14.66 -14.34
CA PRO A 53 -3.72 15.66 -15.07
C PRO A 53 -4.52 16.21 -16.27
N GLY A 54 -4.76 17.53 -16.29
CA GLY A 54 -5.58 18.21 -17.30
C GLY A 54 -7.06 18.40 -16.95
N ALA A 55 -7.59 17.71 -15.93
CA ALA A 55 -8.95 17.93 -15.44
C ALA A 55 -9.01 19.17 -14.52
N PRO A 56 -10.17 19.86 -14.45
CA PRO A 56 -10.39 20.93 -13.49
C PRO A 56 -10.14 20.43 -12.07
N ARG A 57 -9.56 21.27 -11.21
CA ARG A 57 -9.21 20.88 -9.83
C ARG A 57 -10.33 21.13 -8.82
N ASN A 58 -11.26 22.02 -9.16
CA ASN A 58 -12.37 22.43 -8.30
C ASN A 58 -13.61 22.80 -9.12
N TYR A 59 -14.72 23.04 -8.42
CA TYR A 59 -16.00 23.39 -9.05
C TYR A 59 -15.90 24.63 -9.94
N LYS A 60 -15.28 25.72 -9.48
CA LYS A 60 -15.17 26.98 -10.26
C LYS A 60 -14.39 26.78 -11.56
N GLN A 61 -13.29 26.01 -11.52
CA GLN A 61 -12.54 25.66 -12.72
C GLN A 61 -13.38 24.78 -13.66
N ALA A 62 -14.11 23.81 -13.11
CA ALA A 62 -14.97 22.92 -13.88
C ALA A 62 -16.08 23.69 -14.62
N MET A 63 -16.67 24.70 -13.99
CA MET A 63 -17.70 25.55 -14.60
C MET A 63 -17.16 26.52 -15.67
N ARG A 64 -15.84 26.68 -15.77
CA ARG A 64 -15.19 27.50 -16.82
C ARG A 64 -14.74 26.67 -18.02
N THR A 65 -14.88 25.35 -17.99
CA THR A 65 -14.53 24.49 -19.12
C THR A 65 -15.69 24.41 -20.12
N PRO A 66 -15.43 24.06 -21.39
CA PRO A 66 -16.48 23.77 -22.36
C PRO A 66 -17.42 22.63 -21.94
N GLU A 67 -16.96 21.76 -21.04
CA GLU A 67 -17.70 20.60 -20.51
C GLU A 67 -18.48 20.92 -19.23
N ALA A 68 -18.64 22.19 -18.86
CA ALA A 68 -19.35 22.62 -17.66
C ALA A 68 -20.71 21.89 -17.44
N PRO A 69 -21.55 21.63 -18.46
CA PRO A 69 -22.79 20.87 -18.27
C PRO A 69 -22.58 19.45 -17.72
N LEU A 70 -21.57 18.72 -18.21
CA LEU A 70 -21.26 17.36 -17.75
C LEU A 70 -20.73 17.36 -16.31
N TRP A 71 -19.94 18.38 -15.98
CA TRP A 71 -19.44 18.60 -14.64
C TRP A 71 -20.56 18.99 -13.66
N GLN A 72 -21.52 19.79 -14.11
CA GLN A 72 -22.69 20.17 -13.31
C GLN A 72 -23.59 18.96 -13.04
N GLU A 73 -23.82 18.11 -14.03
CA GLU A 73 -24.56 16.85 -13.83
C GLU A 73 -23.88 15.96 -12.78
N ALA A 74 -22.55 15.85 -12.83
CA ALA A 74 -21.78 15.11 -11.83
C ALA A 74 -21.85 15.74 -10.42
N TYR A 75 -21.91 17.07 -10.34
CA TYR A 75 -22.10 17.80 -9.08
C TYR A 75 -23.49 17.56 -8.50
N ASP A 76 -24.53 17.68 -9.32
CA ASP A 76 -25.93 17.50 -8.89
C ASP A 76 -26.18 16.07 -8.42
N LYS A 77 -25.56 15.08 -9.08
CA LYS A 77 -25.59 13.68 -8.66
C LYS A 77 -24.92 13.47 -7.29
N GLU A 78 -23.78 14.09 -7.04
CA GLU A 78 -23.08 14.03 -5.75
C GLU A 78 -23.91 14.69 -4.63
N ILE A 79 -24.46 15.88 -4.87
CA ILE A 79 -25.33 16.56 -3.89
C ILE A 79 -26.59 15.74 -3.60
N SER A 80 -27.21 15.16 -4.63
CA SER A 80 -28.40 14.32 -4.46
C SER A 80 -28.08 13.09 -3.60
N GLN A 81 -26.97 12.40 -3.88
CA GLN A 81 -26.52 11.27 -3.07
C GLN A 81 -26.27 11.66 -1.61
N LEU A 82 -25.64 12.81 -1.36
CA LEU A 82 -25.35 13.28 0.00
C LEU A 82 -26.64 13.63 0.76
N ARG A 83 -27.63 14.21 0.07
CA ARG A 83 -28.97 14.52 0.62
C ARG A 83 -29.76 13.25 0.93
N GLU A 84 -29.87 12.32 -0.01
CA GLU A 84 -30.59 11.04 0.16
C GLU A 84 -30.04 10.24 1.34
N ARG A 85 -28.73 10.28 1.57
CA ARG A 85 -28.07 9.60 2.69
C ARG A 85 -28.21 10.33 4.02
N GLY A 86 -28.73 11.56 4.03
CA GLY A 86 -28.80 12.40 5.22
C GLY A 86 -27.41 12.75 5.77
N THR A 87 -26.42 12.93 4.90
CA THR A 87 -25.02 13.14 5.29
C THR A 87 -24.85 14.42 6.12
N TRP A 88 -25.66 15.43 5.81
CA TRP A 88 -25.69 16.70 6.52
C TRP A 88 -27.12 17.23 6.62
N ARG A 89 -27.29 18.25 7.47
CA ARG A 89 -28.51 19.05 7.58
C ARG A 89 -28.16 20.52 7.37
N GLU A 90 -28.99 21.23 6.63
CA GLU A 90 -28.91 22.69 6.52
C GLU A 90 -29.32 23.30 7.87
N CYS A 91 -28.55 24.26 8.39
CA CYS A 91 -28.84 24.89 9.67
C CYS A 91 -28.26 26.31 9.76
N VAL A 92 -28.72 27.07 10.75
CA VAL A 92 -28.09 28.31 11.19
C VAL A 92 -26.89 27.95 12.07
N THR A 93 -25.74 28.59 11.82
CA THR A 93 -24.49 28.35 12.52
C THR A 93 -24.70 28.56 14.02
N PRO A 94 -24.50 27.52 14.86
CA PRO A 94 -24.66 27.68 16.30
C PRO A 94 -23.65 28.67 16.89
N PRO A 95 -24.01 29.41 17.94
CA PRO A 95 -23.09 30.33 18.59
C PRO A 95 -21.79 29.63 19.01
N GLY A 96 -20.64 30.15 18.55
CA GLY A 96 -19.32 29.59 18.85
C GLY A 96 -18.92 28.36 18.03
N ALA A 97 -19.77 27.88 17.12
CA ALA A 97 -19.43 26.78 16.23
C ALA A 97 -18.34 27.17 15.23
N ARG A 98 -17.38 26.28 15.00
CA ARG A 98 -16.32 26.49 14.02
C ARG A 98 -16.71 25.90 12.67
N LEU A 99 -16.90 26.77 11.68
CA LEU A 99 -17.15 26.35 10.32
C LEU A 99 -15.86 25.91 9.63
N ILE A 100 -15.77 24.63 9.28
CA ILE A 100 -14.72 24.14 8.40
C ILE A 100 -15.09 24.41 6.94
N PRO A 101 -14.14 24.76 6.07
CA PRO A 101 -14.46 24.92 4.65
C PRO A 101 -14.72 23.56 3.97
N SER A 102 -15.40 23.61 2.83
CA SER A 102 -15.60 22.48 1.92
C SER A 102 -14.80 22.67 0.62
N VAL A 103 -14.39 21.58 -0.01
CA VAL A 103 -13.74 21.56 -1.34
C VAL A 103 -14.45 20.55 -2.24
N THR A 104 -14.67 20.94 -3.50
CA THR A 104 -15.14 20.02 -4.53
C THR A 104 -13.93 19.47 -5.27
N VAL A 105 -13.77 18.15 -5.26
CA VAL A 105 -12.76 17.43 -6.04
C VAL A 105 -13.39 16.93 -7.33
N CYS A 106 -12.73 17.20 -8.46
CA CYS A 106 -13.21 16.82 -9.78
C CYS A 106 -12.32 15.73 -10.37
N LYS A 107 -12.93 14.67 -10.92
CA LYS A 107 -12.25 13.53 -11.52
C LYS A 107 -12.96 13.06 -12.77
N GLU A 108 -12.18 12.70 -13.78
CA GLU A 108 -12.70 12.00 -14.96
C GLU A 108 -12.78 10.49 -14.67
N LYS A 109 -13.93 9.89 -14.96
CA LYS A 109 -14.07 8.43 -14.97
C LYS A 109 -13.53 7.92 -16.30
N LYS A 110 -12.62 6.95 -16.24
CA LYS A 110 -12.03 6.31 -17.41
C LYS A 110 -12.42 4.84 -17.46
N ASP A 111 -12.57 4.29 -18.66
CA ASP A 111 -12.69 2.85 -18.86
C ASP A 111 -11.33 2.14 -18.72
N LYS A 112 -11.31 0.83 -18.96
CA LYS A 112 -10.11 -0.01 -18.89
C LYS A 112 -9.06 0.37 -19.95
N ASP A 113 -9.48 1.03 -21.04
CA ASP A 113 -8.62 1.48 -22.14
C ASP A 113 -8.12 2.92 -21.93
N GLY A 114 -8.53 3.58 -20.84
CA GLY A 114 -8.15 4.93 -20.49
C GLY A 114 -8.97 6.02 -21.17
N ASN A 115 -10.02 5.65 -21.92
CA ASN A 115 -10.94 6.61 -22.52
C ASN A 115 -11.86 7.18 -21.46
N VAL A 116 -12.17 8.46 -21.58
CA VAL A 116 -13.00 9.14 -20.60
C VAL A 116 -14.47 8.79 -20.83
N ILE A 117 -15.07 8.10 -19.87
CA ILE A 117 -16.47 7.62 -19.92
C ILE A 117 -17.42 8.46 -19.06
N GLY A 118 -16.91 9.41 -18.28
CA GLY A 118 -17.77 10.29 -17.49
C GLY A 118 -17.04 11.26 -16.58
N ARG A 119 -17.82 12.04 -15.85
CA ARG A 119 -17.35 13.01 -14.85
C ARG A 119 -17.76 12.53 -13.46
N LYS A 120 -16.93 12.82 -12.45
CA LYS A 120 -17.19 12.53 -11.04
C LYS A 120 -16.76 13.73 -10.22
N MET A 121 -17.67 14.28 -9.42
CA MET A 121 -17.32 15.24 -8.38
C MET A 121 -17.49 14.59 -7.02
N ARG A 122 -16.69 15.02 -6.05
CA ARG A 122 -16.81 14.66 -4.64
C ARG A 122 -16.77 15.90 -3.79
N ILE A 123 -17.70 16.02 -2.84
CA ILE A 123 -17.65 17.08 -1.83
C ILE A 123 -16.84 16.57 -0.64
N CYS A 124 -15.78 17.29 -0.32
CA CYS A 124 -14.88 16.98 0.78
C CYS A 124 -14.92 18.09 1.82
N ALA A 125 -14.91 17.72 3.10
CA ALA A 125 -14.61 18.63 4.17
C ALA A 125 -13.09 18.89 4.26
N MET A 126 -12.68 20.11 4.60
CA MET A 126 -11.29 20.40 4.95
C MET A 126 -11.01 20.02 6.41
N GLY A 127 -11.01 18.72 6.68
CA GLY A 127 -10.79 18.17 8.02
C GLY A 127 -9.40 18.45 8.62
N SER A 128 -8.43 18.86 7.81
CA SER A 128 -7.12 19.38 8.30
C SER A 128 -7.24 20.61 9.20
N ARG A 129 -8.41 21.26 9.22
CA ARG A 129 -8.72 22.36 10.14
C ARG A 129 -9.21 21.86 11.52
N GLN A 130 -9.50 20.58 11.69
CA GLN A 130 -9.91 19.98 12.96
C GLN A 130 -8.71 19.67 13.85
N VAL A 131 -8.96 19.55 15.16
CA VAL A 131 -7.97 19.28 16.20
C VAL A 131 -8.36 18.01 16.96
N GLN A 132 -7.48 17.01 16.96
CA GLN A 132 -7.67 15.78 17.73
C GLN A 132 -7.81 16.07 19.24
N GLY A 133 -8.69 15.33 19.92
CA GLY A 133 -9.02 15.52 21.34
C GLY A 133 -10.01 16.64 21.61
N ARG A 134 -10.33 17.46 20.60
CA ARG A 134 -11.39 18.48 20.65
C ARG A 134 -12.52 18.19 19.67
N ASP A 135 -12.18 18.03 18.39
CA ASP A 135 -13.14 17.92 17.28
C ASP A 135 -13.39 16.46 16.86
N TYR A 136 -12.51 15.55 17.26
CA TYR A 136 -12.63 14.10 17.10
C TYR A 136 -11.70 13.41 18.11
N THR A 137 -12.00 12.16 18.46
CA THR A 137 -11.19 11.38 19.41
C THR A 137 -10.09 10.60 18.69
N ASP A 138 -10.50 9.68 17.82
CA ASP A 138 -9.64 8.81 17.06
C ASP A 138 -9.81 9.01 15.55
N SER A 139 -8.70 8.97 14.82
CA SER A 139 -8.66 9.05 13.35
C SER A 139 -7.94 7.88 12.71
N TYR A 140 -7.48 6.92 13.53
CA TYR A 140 -6.71 5.79 13.03
C TYR A 140 -7.63 4.76 12.37
N ALA A 141 -7.54 4.63 11.05
CA ALA A 141 -8.17 3.56 10.31
C ALA A 141 -7.09 2.56 9.87
N SER A 142 -7.26 1.29 10.21
CA SER A 142 -6.38 0.24 9.75
C SER A 142 -6.55 0.07 8.23
N VAL A 143 -5.44 0.01 7.50
CA VAL A 143 -5.42 -0.28 6.06
C VAL A 143 -4.83 -1.67 5.88
N CYS A 144 -5.52 -2.53 5.13
CA CYS A 144 -5.04 -3.90 4.92
C CYS A 144 -3.71 -3.85 4.15
N ASP A 145 -2.66 -4.41 4.77
CA ASP A 145 -1.35 -4.45 4.15
C ASP A 145 -1.36 -5.38 2.93
N ALA A 146 -0.63 -5.00 1.88
CA ALA A 146 -0.59 -5.79 0.65
C ALA A 146 -0.03 -7.20 0.88
N SER A 147 0.89 -7.37 1.83
CA SER A 147 1.44 -8.68 2.21
C SER A 147 0.36 -9.58 2.83
N VAL A 148 -0.50 -9.01 3.68
CA VAL A 148 -1.62 -9.71 4.32
C VAL A 148 -2.64 -10.17 3.27
N LEU A 149 -2.97 -9.30 2.32
CA LEU A 149 -3.84 -9.63 1.19
C LEU A 149 -3.24 -10.75 0.32
N ARG A 150 -1.94 -10.69 0.01
CA ARG A 150 -1.20 -11.76 -0.68
C ARG A 150 -1.21 -13.06 0.11
N GLY A 151 -1.03 -13.00 1.42
CA GLY A 151 -1.12 -14.17 2.31
C GLY A 151 -2.48 -14.83 2.25
N MET A 152 -3.57 -14.05 2.30
CA MET A 152 -4.93 -14.55 2.13
C MET A 152 -5.17 -15.17 0.74
N MET A 153 -4.68 -14.52 -0.32
CA MET A 153 -4.78 -15.06 -1.69
C MET A 153 -3.98 -16.36 -1.85
N ALA A 154 -2.76 -16.43 -1.31
CA ALA A 154 -1.93 -17.64 -1.32
C ALA A 154 -2.60 -18.78 -0.54
N PHE A 155 -3.19 -18.47 0.62
CA PHE A 155 -3.98 -19.43 1.41
C PHE A 155 -5.16 -19.97 0.59
N ALA A 156 -5.93 -19.08 -0.03
CA ALA A 156 -7.09 -19.45 -0.83
C ALA A 156 -6.71 -20.29 -2.06
N ALA A 157 -5.62 -19.94 -2.74
CA ALA A 157 -5.09 -20.72 -3.87
C ALA A 157 -4.71 -22.15 -3.43
N HIS A 158 -3.96 -22.27 -2.33
CA HIS A 158 -3.49 -23.56 -1.80
C HIS A 158 -4.65 -24.50 -1.41
N HIS A 159 -5.67 -23.95 -0.76
CA HIS A 159 -6.85 -24.70 -0.31
C HIS A 159 -7.99 -24.78 -1.34
N ASP A 160 -7.72 -24.30 -2.55
CA ASP A 160 -8.67 -24.17 -3.66
C ASP A 160 -10.02 -23.57 -3.25
N MET A 161 -9.95 -22.47 -2.48
CA MET A 161 -11.12 -21.71 -2.04
C MET A 161 -11.55 -20.73 -3.13
N GLU A 162 -12.83 -20.48 -3.28
CA GLU A 162 -13.34 -19.36 -4.07
C GLU A 162 -12.86 -18.03 -3.53
N LEU A 163 -12.59 -17.10 -4.44
CA LEU A 163 -12.20 -15.73 -4.14
C LEU A 163 -13.13 -14.78 -4.89
N GLU A 164 -13.88 -13.99 -4.14
CA GLU A 164 -14.81 -13.00 -4.67
C GLU A 164 -14.57 -11.66 -4.02
N HIS A 165 -14.87 -10.59 -4.74
CA HIS A 165 -14.79 -9.24 -4.21
C HIS A 165 -16.12 -8.50 -4.28
N ALA A 166 -16.27 -7.54 -3.37
CA ALA A 166 -17.40 -6.64 -3.28
C ALA A 166 -16.92 -5.23 -2.91
N ASP A 167 -17.67 -4.22 -3.32
CA ASP A 167 -17.41 -2.81 -3.02
C ASP A 167 -18.48 -2.27 -2.07
N ALA A 168 -18.07 -1.59 -1.01
CA ALA A 168 -19.00 -0.91 -0.12
C ALA A 168 -19.44 0.44 -0.69
N VAL A 169 -20.74 0.58 -0.95
CA VAL A 169 -21.28 1.78 -1.60
C VAL A 169 -21.15 2.98 -0.67
N ALA A 170 -20.29 3.90 -1.08
CA ALA A 170 -19.99 5.14 -0.35
C ALA A 170 -19.60 4.86 1.11
N ALA A 171 -18.65 3.94 1.31
CA ALA A 171 -18.10 3.51 2.60
C ALA A 171 -18.09 4.61 3.69
N PHE A 172 -17.42 5.75 3.43
CA PHE A 172 -17.30 6.83 4.41
C PHE A 172 -18.59 7.57 4.74
N LEU A 173 -19.62 7.49 3.90
CA LEU A 173 -20.92 8.15 4.11
C LEU A 173 -21.92 7.26 4.86
N ASN A 174 -21.55 6.02 5.20
CA ASN A 174 -22.40 5.11 5.96
C ASN A 174 -22.43 5.42 7.46
N PRO A 175 -21.28 5.62 8.15
CA PRO A 175 -21.28 5.81 9.60
C PRO A 175 -21.76 7.21 10.01
N ASP A 176 -22.45 7.27 11.15
CA ASP A 176 -22.76 8.53 11.82
C ASP A 176 -21.48 9.11 12.46
N LEU A 177 -21.39 10.44 12.54
CA LEU A 177 -20.31 11.12 13.25
C LEU A 177 -20.49 11.01 14.75
N ASP A 178 -19.37 10.89 15.44
CA ASP A 178 -19.25 10.91 16.90
C ASP A 178 -19.44 12.30 17.50
N GLN A 179 -19.10 13.35 16.73
CA GLN A 179 -19.19 14.75 17.12
C GLN A 179 -19.79 15.62 16.01
N PRO A 180 -20.53 16.71 16.36
CA PRO A 180 -21.10 17.60 15.37
C PRO A 180 -20.00 18.38 14.64
N VAL A 181 -19.96 18.28 13.31
CA VAL A 181 -19.05 19.05 12.46
C VAL A 181 -19.86 20.04 11.63
N TYR A 182 -19.49 21.32 11.68
CA TYR A 182 -20.17 22.36 10.90
C TYR A 182 -19.30 22.78 9.72
N MET A 183 -19.85 22.73 8.51
CA MET A 183 -19.15 22.95 7.26
C MET A 183 -19.79 24.12 6.49
N ARG A 184 -18.98 24.95 5.85
CA ARG A 184 -19.47 25.97 4.90
C ARG A 184 -20.11 25.29 3.68
N PHE A 185 -21.03 25.97 3.01
CA PHE A 185 -21.61 25.47 1.77
C PHE A 185 -20.53 25.26 0.69
N PRO A 186 -20.57 24.12 -0.05
CA PRO A 186 -19.72 23.94 -1.20
C PRO A 186 -20.01 24.96 -2.29
N ALA A 187 -18.99 25.30 -3.07
CA ALA A 187 -19.18 26.18 -4.22
C ALA A 187 -20.24 25.60 -5.16
N GLY A 188 -21.18 26.43 -5.60
CA GLY A 188 -22.31 26.03 -6.44
C GLY A 188 -23.53 25.50 -5.68
N TYR A 189 -23.44 25.33 -4.36
CA TYR A 189 -24.54 24.79 -3.56
C TYR A 189 -25.71 25.78 -3.46
N LYS A 190 -26.92 25.25 -3.57
CA LYS A 190 -28.16 26.01 -3.37
C LYS A 190 -28.89 25.44 -2.15
N PRO A 191 -28.93 26.17 -1.02
CA PRO A 191 -29.67 25.71 0.16
C PRO A 191 -31.17 25.66 -0.15
N LEU A 192 -31.84 24.67 0.44
CA LEU A 192 -33.29 24.53 0.40
C LEU A 192 -33.96 25.37 1.50
N ASP A 193 -33.31 25.49 2.66
CA ASP A 193 -33.71 26.39 3.73
C ASP A 193 -33.11 27.79 3.47
N PRO A 194 -33.95 28.82 3.24
CA PRO A 194 -33.46 30.17 3.00
C PRO A 194 -32.78 30.80 4.22
N ASN A 195 -32.97 30.24 5.43
CA ASN A 195 -32.35 30.73 6.65
C ASN A 195 -31.01 30.05 6.96
N ALA A 196 -30.69 28.94 6.31
CA ALA A 196 -29.46 28.21 6.59
C ALA A 196 -28.23 28.95 6.04
N ASP A 197 -27.17 29.00 6.85
CA ASP A 197 -25.89 29.61 6.49
C ASP A 197 -24.73 28.58 6.50
N CYS A 198 -24.98 27.37 6.97
CA CYS A 198 -24.01 26.27 6.99
C CYS A 198 -24.66 24.88 6.92
N LEU A 199 -23.81 23.86 6.84
CA LEU A 199 -24.17 22.45 6.89
C LEU A 199 -23.68 21.84 8.20
N GLN A 200 -24.58 21.30 9.01
CA GLN A 200 -24.22 20.37 10.07
C GLN A 200 -23.99 18.99 9.45
N VAL A 201 -22.75 18.55 9.35
CA VAL A 201 -22.39 17.20 8.91
C VAL A 201 -22.74 16.23 10.04
N VAL A 202 -23.51 15.20 9.70
CA VAL A 202 -24.05 14.20 10.65
C VAL A 202 -23.45 12.83 10.41
N LYS A 203 -22.99 12.54 9.18
CA LYS A 203 -22.32 11.29 8.82
C LYS A 203 -20.88 11.52 8.41
N GLY A 204 -20.09 10.46 8.38
CA GLY A 204 -18.75 10.51 7.82
C GLY A 204 -18.77 11.18 6.43
N LEU A 205 -17.76 11.99 6.17
CA LEU A 205 -17.60 12.73 4.92
C LEU A 205 -16.14 12.66 4.47
N TYR A 206 -15.92 12.69 3.16
CA TYR A 206 -14.57 12.71 2.60
C TYR A 206 -13.76 13.88 3.17
N GLY A 207 -12.50 13.63 3.53
CA GLY A 207 -11.58 14.65 4.04
C GLY A 207 -11.67 14.93 5.55
N LEU A 208 -12.65 14.37 6.27
CA LEU A 208 -12.64 14.36 7.73
C LEU A 208 -11.66 13.28 8.25
N PRO A 209 -10.84 13.57 9.30
CA PRO A 209 -9.86 12.60 9.80
C PRO A 209 -10.50 11.32 10.37
N GLN A 210 -11.67 11.43 11.00
CA GLN A 210 -12.33 10.30 11.67
C GLN A 210 -13.16 9.39 10.74
N SER A 211 -13.50 9.83 9.52
CA SER A 211 -14.42 9.08 8.63
C SER A 211 -13.93 7.67 8.32
N GLY A 212 -12.62 7.49 8.13
CA GLY A 212 -12.05 6.17 7.85
C GLY A 212 -12.15 5.22 9.04
N ASN A 213 -11.90 5.73 10.26
CA ASN A 213 -11.98 4.94 11.48
C ASN A 213 -13.44 4.56 11.78
N LEU A 214 -14.37 5.51 11.69
CA LEU A 214 -15.80 5.27 11.89
C LEU A 214 -16.34 4.22 10.91
N TRP A 215 -15.87 4.26 9.66
CA TRP A 215 -16.21 3.24 8.67
C TRP A 215 -15.65 1.87 9.06
N GLN A 216 -14.37 1.78 9.43
CA GLN A 216 -13.74 0.54 9.87
C GLN A 216 -14.48 -0.07 11.06
N GLU A 217 -14.87 0.75 12.04
CA GLU A 217 -15.67 0.29 13.20
C GLU A 217 -17.04 -0.23 12.79
N MET A 218 -17.77 0.50 11.95
CA MET A 218 -19.08 0.09 11.45
C MET A 218 -18.99 -1.24 10.70
N ALA A 219 -18.03 -1.38 9.78
CA ALA A 219 -17.81 -2.60 9.01
C ALA A 219 -17.41 -3.77 9.93
N THR A 220 -16.54 -3.52 10.92
CA THR A 220 -16.15 -4.51 11.93
C THR A 220 -17.37 -4.99 12.74
N LYS A 221 -18.20 -4.07 13.25
CA LYS A 221 -19.43 -4.39 13.99
C LYS A 221 -20.40 -5.21 13.13
N ALA A 222 -20.53 -4.87 11.85
CA ALA A 222 -21.35 -5.64 10.91
C ALA A 222 -20.83 -7.07 10.73
N LEU A 223 -19.53 -7.26 10.46
CA LEU A 223 -18.92 -8.58 10.31
C LEU A 223 -19.03 -9.42 11.59
N VAL A 224 -18.77 -8.82 12.76
CA VAL A 224 -18.94 -9.49 14.07
C VAL A 224 -20.39 -9.92 14.29
N SER A 225 -21.37 -9.10 13.90
CA SER A 225 -22.79 -9.49 13.97
C SER A 225 -23.15 -10.68 13.06
N LEU A 226 -22.34 -10.92 12.01
CA LEU A 226 -22.42 -12.08 11.12
C LEU A 226 -21.53 -13.24 11.58
N GLN A 227 -21.14 -13.24 12.87
CA GLN A 227 -20.34 -14.24 13.57
C GLN A 227 -18.87 -14.32 13.12
N PHE A 228 -18.36 -13.32 12.41
CA PHE A 228 -16.93 -13.24 12.15
C PHE A 228 -16.15 -12.83 13.39
N SER A 229 -14.95 -13.37 13.53
CA SER A 229 -13.98 -12.92 14.53
C SER A 229 -12.83 -12.18 13.84
N PRO A 230 -12.42 -11.00 14.33
CA PRO A 230 -11.25 -10.30 13.82
C PRO A 230 -9.97 -11.09 14.13
N ILE A 231 -8.98 -10.98 13.25
CA ILE A 231 -7.66 -11.59 13.43
C ILE A 231 -6.76 -10.63 14.21
N PRO A 232 -6.17 -11.03 15.35
CA PRO A 232 -5.39 -10.11 16.19
C PRO A 232 -4.17 -9.47 15.50
N GLN A 233 -3.63 -10.12 14.46
CA GLN A 233 -2.47 -9.64 13.70
C GLN A 233 -2.86 -8.66 12.59
N SER A 234 -4.15 -8.48 12.29
CA SER A 234 -4.62 -7.53 11.28
C SER A 234 -6.10 -7.18 11.51
N ASP A 235 -6.37 -5.93 11.88
CA ASP A 235 -7.75 -5.43 12.09
C ASP A 235 -8.61 -5.45 10.82
N CYS A 236 -7.99 -5.69 9.67
CA CYS A 236 -8.64 -5.77 8.37
C CYS A 236 -9.00 -7.20 7.98
N LEU A 237 -8.57 -8.22 8.75
CA LEU A 237 -8.85 -9.62 8.47
C LEU A 237 -9.85 -10.21 9.46
N PHE A 238 -10.77 -10.99 8.91
CA PHE A 238 -11.85 -11.62 9.64
C PHE A 238 -11.98 -13.07 9.21
N GLN A 239 -12.40 -13.94 10.13
CA GLN A 239 -12.70 -15.34 9.82
C GLN A 239 -13.93 -15.86 10.55
N ARG A 240 -14.56 -16.88 9.97
CA ARG A 240 -15.71 -17.58 10.53
C ARG A 240 -15.64 -19.08 10.20
N ASP A 241 -16.20 -19.91 11.08
CA ASP A 241 -16.39 -21.35 10.89
C ASP A 241 -15.11 -22.11 10.51
N VAL A 242 -13.99 -21.73 11.13
CA VAL A 242 -12.65 -22.22 10.80
C VAL A 242 -12.57 -23.74 10.87
N GLY A 243 -12.02 -24.38 9.83
CA GLY A 243 -11.87 -25.83 9.75
C GLY A 243 -13.12 -26.60 9.30
N THR A 244 -14.24 -25.90 9.04
CA THR A 244 -15.49 -26.51 8.57
C THR A 244 -15.71 -26.28 7.06
N PRO A 245 -16.65 -27.00 6.41
CA PRO A 245 -17.04 -26.71 5.03
C PRO A 245 -17.65 -25.31 4.82
N THR A 246 -18.12 -24.64 5.86
CA THR A 246 -18.69 -23.29 5.79
C THR A 246 -17.69 -22.19 6.14
N GLN A 247 -16.39 -22.54 6.21
CA GLN A 247 -15.34 -21.58 6.53
C GLN A 247 -15.30 -20.41 5.56
N LEU A 248 -15.26 -19.20 6.12
CA LEU A 248 -15.08 -17.95 5.40
C LEU A 248 -13.91 -17.15 5.98
N ARG A 249 -13.23 -16.42 5.11
CA ARG A 249 -12.30 -15.35 5.49
C ARG A 249 -12.63 -14.10 4.68
N VAL A 250 -12.49 -12.93 5.28
CA VAL A 250 -12.75 -11.65 4.63
C VAL A 250 -11.60 -10.69 4.94
N ALA A 251 -11.06 -10.04 3.92
CA ALA A 251 -10.18 -8.90 4.05
C ALA A 251 -10.94 -7.62 3.67
N LEU A 252 -10.86 -6.61 4.52
CA LEU A 252 -11.41 -5.28 4.29
C LEU A 252 -10.28 -4.30 3.96
N TYR A 253 -10.31 -3.71 2.77
CA TYR A 253 -9.43 -2.61 2.38
C TYR A 253 -10.30 -1.40 2.06
N VAL A 254 -10.51 -0.52 3.06
CA VAL A 254 -11.33 0.68 2.89
C VAL A 254 -12.72 0.31 2.31
N ASP A 255 -13.02 0.63 1.06
CA ASP A 255 -14.26 0.30 0.35
C ASP A 255 -14.26 -1.10 -0.29
N ASP A 256 -13.10 -1.63 -0.67
CA ASP A 256 -12.96 -2.96 -1.27
C ASP A 256 -12.99 -4.07 -0.20
N MET A 257 -13.71 -5.15 -0.47
CA MET A 257 -13.72 -6.37 0.35
C MET A 257 -13.35 -7.58 -0.49
N LEU A 258 -12.44 -8.42 0.00
CA LEU A 258 -12.09 -9.72 -0.59
C LEU A 258 -12.60 -10.83 0.32
N GLY A 259 -13.52 -11.65 -0.16
CA GLY A 259 -14.02 -12.85 0.51
C GLY A 259 -13.34 -14.11 -0.04
N ALA A 260 -12.97 -15.02 0.85
CA ALA A 260 -12.52 -16.37 0.53
C ALA A 260 -13.44 -17.41 1.19
N GLY A 261 -13.95 -18.35 0.41
CA GLY A 261 -14.87 -19.38 0.88
C GLY A 261 -14.74 -20.70 0.12
N LYS A 262 -15.38 -21.78 0.59
CA LYS A 262 -15.31 -23.07 -0.11
C LYS A 262 -16.16 -23.13 -1.37
N THR A 263 -17.22 -22.33 -1.48
CA THR A 263 -18.13 -22.30 -2.62
C THR A 263 -18.63 -20.89 -2.89
N HIS A 264 -19.00 -20.60 -4.13
CA HIS A 264 -19.66 -19.35 -4.52
C HIS A 264 -20.96 -19.12 -3.75
N ALA A 265 -21.79 -20.15 -3.62
CA ALA A 265 -23.06 -20.07 -2.89
C ALA A 265 -22.89 -19.62 -1.42
N LEU A 266 -21.81 -20.02 -0.76
CA LEU A 266 -21.51 -19.60 0.60
C LEU A 266 -21.11 -18.11 0.66
N LEU A 267 -20.32 -17.65 -0.30
CA LEU A 267 -19.93 -16.24 -0.41
C LEU A 267 -21.14 -15.37 -0.77
N ASP A 268 -21.98 -15.80 -1.73
CA ASP A 268 -23.20 -15.11 -2.11
C ASP A 268 -24.12 -14.85 -0.92
N GLN A 269 -24.39 -15.89 -0.12
CA GLN A 269 -25.21 -15.77 1.09
C GLN A 269 -24.58 -14.84 2.12
N PHE A 270 -23.26 -14.86 2.26
CA PHE A 270 -22.55 -13.93 3.14
C PHE A 270 -22.70 -12.49 2.64
N TRP A 271 -22.47 -12.23 1.36
CA TRP A 271 -22.62 -10.92 0.77
C TRP A 271 -24.06 -10.40 0.88
N ASP A 272 -25.08 -11.24 0.68
CA ASP A 272 -26.49 -10.83 0.84
C ASP A 272 -26.77 -10.36 2.28
N LYS A 273 -26.31 -11.12 3.27
CA LYS A 273 -26.46 -10.74 4.69
C LYS A 273 -25.67 -9.49 5.06
N LEU A 274 -24.52 -9.27 4.43
CA LEU A 274 -23.74 -8.05 4.65
C LEU A 274 -24.41 -6.84 4.00
N ASN A 275 -25.04 -7.02 2.84
CA ASN A 275 -25.80 -5.99 2.13
C ASN A 275 -26.98 -5.45 2.95
N GLU A 276 -27.55 -6.27 3.85
CA GLU A 276 -28.57 -5.84 4.81
C GLU A 276 -28.02 -4.86 5.87
N LYS A 277 -26.71 -4.85 6.12
CA LYS A 277 -26.07 -3.95 7.12
C LYS A 277 -25.69 -2.62 6.52
N PHE A 278 -25.14 -2.64 5.30
CA PHE A 278 -24.86 -1.48 4.48
C PHE A 278 -24.80 -1.91 3.01
N ALA A 279 -25.16 -1.00 2.11
CA ALA A 279 -25.20 -1.32 0.69
C ALA A 279 -23.82 -1.72 0.16
N ILE A 280 -23.75 -2.89 -0.48
CA ILE A 280 -22.58 -3.40 -1.17
C ILE A 280 -22.92 -3.72 -2.63
N VAL A 281 -21.92 -3.60 -3.50
CA VAL A 281 -21.98 -4.09 -4.89
C VAL A 281 -21.14 -5.36 -4.96
N LYS A 282 -21.79 -6.49 -5.21
CA LYS A 282 -21.08 -7.74 -5.50
C LYS A 282 -20.45 -7.63 -6.88
N LEU A 283 -19.14 -7.81 -6.95
CA LEU A 283 -18.40 -7.76 -8.22
C LEU A 283 -18.07 -9.18 -8.74
N GLY A 284 -18.27 -10.20 -7.91
CA GLY A 284 -18.14 -11.61 -8.28
C GLY A 284 -16.70 -12.14 -8.12
N PRO A 285 -16.29 -13.13 -8.93
CA PRO A 285 -14.93 -13.67 -8.90
C PRO A 285 -13.87 -12.58 -9.07
N VAL A 286 -12.79 -12.68 -8.30
CA VAL A 286 -11.75 -11.65 -8.31
C VAL A 286 -10.87 -11.75 -9.57
N ASP A 287 -11.09 -10.84 -10.51
CA ASP A 287 -10.20 -10.63 -11.68
C ASP A 287 -9.37 -9.35 -11.55
N HIS A 288 -9.87 -8.37 -10.78
CA HIS A 288 -9.20 -7.10 -10.52
C HIS A 288 -9.38 -6.64 -9.07
N LEU A 289 -8.30 -6.28 -8.36
CA LEU A 289 -8.39 -5.82 -6.98
C LEU A 289 -7.24 -4.85 -6.66
N LEU A 290 -7.54 -3.65 -6.15
CA LEU A 290 -6.51 -2.66 -5.77
C LEU A 290 -5.48 -2.37 -6.89
N GLY A 291 -5.95 -2.33 -8.14
CA GLY A 291 -5.11 -2.13 -9.31
C GLY A 291 -4.30 -3.37 -9.76
N MET A 292 -4.41 -4.50 -9.06
CA MET A 292 -3.93 -5.80 -9.52
C MET A 292 -4.91 -6.40 -10.52
N THR A 293 -4.38 -7.07 -11.53
CA THR A 293 -5.10 -8.07 -12.34
C THR A 293 -4.69 -9.44 -11.82
N ILE A 294 -5.67 -10.29 -11.56
CA ILE A 294 -5.50 -11.62 -10.97
C ILE A 294 -6.01 -12.64 -11.97
N GLN A 295 -5.20 -13.65 -12.27
CA GLN A 295 -5.59 -14.78 -13.13
C GLN A 295 -5.39 -16.08 -12.36
N ARG A 296 -6.42 -16.91 -12.30
CA ARG A 296 -6.40 -18.13 -11.52
C ARG A 296 -6.21 -19.37 -12.38
N ASN A 297 -5.28 -20.23 -11.99
CA ASN A 297 -5.11 -21.56 -12.55
C ASN A 297 -5.41 -22.61 -11.47
N ARG A 298 -6.57 -23.29 -11.58
CA ARG A 298 -7.02 -24.30 -10.61
C ARG A 298 -6.17 -25.57 -10.63
N LEU A 299 -5.68 -25.97 -11.81
CA LEU A 299 -4.91 -27.21 -11.99
C LEU A 299 -3.59 -27.15 -11.22
N THR A 300 -2.90 -26.00 -11.30
CA THR A 300 -1.64 -25.77 -10.57
C THR A 300 -1.85 -25.12 -9.20
N ARG A 301 -3.10 -24.77 -8.85
CA ARG A 301 -3.47 -24.03 -7.64
C ARG A 301 -2.70 -22.73 -7.48
N THR A 302 -2.60 -21.97 -8.57
CA THR A 302 -1.85 -20.71 -8.61
C THR A 302 -2.72 -19.50 -8.94
N LEU A 303 -2.26 -18.34 -8.48
CA LEU A 303 -2.79 -17.03 -8.86
C LEU A 303 -1.65 -16.21 -9.45
N PHE A 304 -1.79 -15.81 -10.71
CA PHE A 304 -0.89 -14.86 -11.36
C PHE A 304 -1.37 -13.43 -11.10
N ILE A 305 -0.50 -12.61 -10.54
CA ILE A 305 -0.79 -11.22 -10.18
C ILE A 305 0.09 -10.28 -10.99
N THR A 306 -0.52 -9.34 -11.69
CA THR A 306 0.18 -8.30 -12.48
C THR A 306 -0.49 -6.94 -12.33
N GLN A 307 0.24 -5.87 -12.61
CA GLN A 307 -0.29 -4.50 -12.72
C GLN A 307 -0.13 -3.94 -14.14
N ALA A 308 -0.15 -4.79 -15.17
CA ALA A 308 0.05 -4.37 -16.56
C ALA A 308 -0.79 -3.15 -17.00
N PRO A 309 -2.09 -3.02 -16.66
CA PRO A 309 -2.87 -1.82 -17.00
C PRO A 309 -2.31 -0.54 -16.35
N TYR A 310 -1.98 -0.60 -15.05
CA TYR A 310 -1.40 0.53 -14.34
C TYR A 310 0.00 0.89 -14.87
N VAL A 311 0.83 -0.11 -15.16
CA VAL A 311 2.15 0.12 -15.77
C VAL A 311 2.01 0.84 -17.12
N LYS A 312 1.07 0.42 -17.97
CA LYS A 312 0.78 1.13 -19.24
C LYS A 312 0.36 2.59 -19.00
N GLU A 313 -0.48 2.85 -18.00
CA GLU A 313 -0.88 4.21 -17.62
C GLU A 313 0.32 5.05 -17.20
N VAL A 314 1.21 4.51 -16.35
CA VAL A 314 2.44 5.20 -15.91
C VAL A 314 3.35 5.51 -17.10
N LEU A 315 3.55 4.57 -18.02
CA LEU A 315 4.38 4.78 -19.22
C LEU A 315 3.78 5.80 -20.19
N ALA A 316 2.44 5.88 -20.28
CA ALA A 316 1.76 6.90 -21.06
C ALA A 316 1.87 8.29 -20.40
N ARG A 317 1.80 8.34 -19.07
CA ARG A 317 1.94 9.57 -18.26
C ARG A 317 3.34 10.16 -18.35
N PHE A 318 4.38 9.33 -18.41
CA PHE A 318 5.78 9.75 -18.48
C PHE A 318 6.43 9.21 -19.76
N PRO A 319 6.20 9.83 -20.93
CA PRO A 319 6.63 9.26 -22.20
C PRO A 319 8.12 9.43 -22.51
N HIS A 320 8.84 10.25 -21.73
CA HIS A 320 10.21 10.69 -21.99
C HIS A 320 11.28 9.71 -21.47
N PHE A 321 11.20 8.44 -21.86
CA PHE A 321 12.21 7.42 -21.57
C PHE A 321 12.61 6.66 -22.85
N ASP A 322 13.73 5.96 -22.80
CA ASP A 322 14.23 5.13 -23.90
C ASP A 322 13.31 3.90 -24.10
N LYS A 323 12.62 3.85 -25.25
CA LYS A 323 11.74 2.75 -25.64
C LYS A 323 12.41 1.74 -26.59
N THR A 324 13.60 2.06 -27.11
CA THR A 324 14.20 1.29 -28.21
C THR A 324 15.14 0.20 -27.69
N VAL A 325 15.84 0.45 -26.59
CA VAL A 325 16.78 -0.52 -26.01
C VAL A 325 16.16 -1.22 -24.81
N GLY A 326 15.89 -2.52 -24.97
CA GLY A 326 15.48 -3.40 -23.88
C GLY A 326 16.47 -3.39 -22.73
N LYS A 327 16.06 -2.83 -21.57
CA LYS A 327 16.86 -2.95 -20.35
C LYS A 327 16.58 -4.30 -19.71
N HIS A 328 17.64 -5.03 -19.36
CA HIS A 328 17.51 -6.35 -18.72
C HIS A 328 17.45 -6.28 -17.18
N THR A 329 17.74 -5.11 -16.60
CA THR A 329 17.69 -4.87 -15.16
C THR A 329 17.02 -3.51 -14.86
N PRO A 330 16.35 -3.36 -13.70
CA PRO A 330 15.67 -2.13 -13.31
C PRO A 330 16.63 -0.97 -13.03
N MET A 331 17.87 -1.27 -12.68
CA MET A 331 18.96 -0.32 -12.50
C MET A 331 20.22 -0.92 -13.13
N PRO A 332 21.08 -0.13 -13.82
CA PRO A 332 22.29 -0.66 -14.44
C PRO A 332 23.20 -1.33 -13.39
N PRO A 333 23.81 -2.48 -13.72
CA PRO A 333 24.80 -3.12 -12.85
C PRO A 333 25.97 -2.16 -12.60
N SER A 334 26.52 -2.16 -11.39
CA SER A 334 27.69 -1.35 -11.01
C SER A 334 27.52 0.16 -11.21
N VAL A 335 26.29 0.66 -11.40
CA VAL A 335 26.06 2.10 -11.38
C VAL A 335 26.46 2.64 -10.01
N ASP A 336 27.21 3.74 -9.97
CA ASP A 336 27.40 4.50 -8.74
C ASP A 336 26.18 5.41 -8.57
N PRO A 337 25.24 5.09 -7.67
CA PRO A 337 24.04 5.89 -7.52
C PRO A 337 24.35 7.28 -6.96
N HIS A 338 25.54 7.47 -6.38
CA HIS A 338 26.03 8.75 -5.85
C HIS A 338 26.85 9.54 -6.86
N LYS A 339 26.85 9.14 -8.14
CA LYS A 339 27.59 9.84 -9.20
C LYS A 339 27.28 11.35 -9.15
N PRO A 340 28.31 12.21 -9.01
CA PRO A 340 28.10 13.66 -9.00
C PRO A 340 27.32 14.12 -10.23
N SER A 341 26.26 14.89 -9.99
CA SER A 341 25.34 15.35 -11.02
C SER A 341 24.64 16.62 -10.56
N ALA A 342 24.18 17.43 -11.52
CA ALA A 342 23.47 18.66 -11.23
C ALA A 342 22.18 18.38 -10.44
N VAL A 343 21.95 19.15 -9.37
CA VAL A 343 20.68 19.12 -8.63
C VAL A 343 19.59 19.70 -9.51
N ILE A 344 18.43 19.04 -9.55
CA ILE A 344 17.26 19.54 -10.26
C ILE A 344 16.67 20.67 -9.43
N THR A 345 16.77 21.91 -9.92
CA THR A 345 16.22 23.10 -9.25
C THR A 345 14.84 23.49 -9.75
N ASP A 346 14.46 23.07 -10.96
CA ASP A 346 13.13 23.32 -11.53
C ASP A 346 12.04 22.59 -10.72
N PRO A 347 11.08 23.31 -10.11
CA PRO A 347 9.98 22.73 -9.34
C PRO A 347 9.12 21.75 -10.15
N THR A 348 8.97 21.98 -11.46
CA THR A 348 8.16 21.13 -12.33
C THR A 348 8.82 19.76 -12.49
N ARG A 349 10.11 19.72 -12.86
CA ARG A 349 10.89 18.48 -12.92
C ARG A 349 11.04 17.79 -11.57
N GLN A 350 11.13 18.53 -10.46
CA GLN A 350 11.11 17.91 -9.12
C GLN A 350 9.79 17.20 -8.84
N THR A 351 8.68 17.81 -9.25
CA THR A 351 7.33 17.23 -9.11
C THR A 351 7.19 16.00 -10.01
N GLU A 352 7.67 16.08 -11.26
CA GLU A 352 7.72 14.94 -12.18
C GLU A 352 8.53 13.78 -11.60
N TYR A 353 9.73 14.05 -11.07
CA TYR A 353 10.56 13.03 -10.42
C TYR A 353 9.82 12.33 -9.28
N LYS A 354 9.21 13.10 -8.36
CA LYS A 354 8.42 12.56 -7.25
C LYS A 354 7.24 11.72 -7.76
N ALA A 355 6.58 12.16 -8.82
CA ALA A 355 5.46 11.44 -9.41
C ALA A 355 5.89 10.12 -10.08
N ILE A 356 7.03 10.10 -10.78
CA ILE A 356 7.62 8.87 -11.33
C ILE A 356 7.96 7.91 -10.19
N VAL A 357 8.72 8.37 -9.20
CA VAL A 357 9.17 7.52 -8.08
C VAL A 357 8.00 6.98 -7.27
N GLY A 358 6.98 7.80 -6.99
CA GLY A 358 5.76 7.33 -6.33
C GLY A 358 5.02 6.26 -7.13
N SER A 359 4.97 6.40 -8.45
CA SER A 359 4.37 5.38 -9.35
C SER A 359 5.18 4.08 -9.34
N LEU A 360 6.52 4.17 -9.36
CA LEU A 360 7.40 3.01 -9.26
C LEU A 360 7.28 2.30 -7.90
N GLN A 361 7.14 3.04 -6.80
CA GLN A 361 6.95 2.47 -5.47
C GLN A 361 5.65 1.67 -5.39
N TRP A 362 4.56 2.17 -5.98
CA TRP A 362 3.31 1.42 -6.05
C TRP A 362 3.47 0.11 -6.80
N VAL A 363 4.09 0.15 -7.99
CA VAL A 363 4.40 -1.04 -8.80
C VAL A 363 5.25 -2.04 -8.01
N ALA A 364 6.27 -1.55 -7.30
CA ALA A 364 7.18 -2.34 -6.49
C ALA A 364 6.50 -3.08 -5.33
N VAL A 365 5.56 -2.42 -4.64
CA VAL A 365 4.91 -2.93 -3.44
C VAL A 365 3.80 -3.92 -3.78
N ILE A 366 3.12 -3.74 -4.92
CA ILE A 366 1.93 -4.53 -5.25
C ILE A 366 2.24 -5.75 -6.11
N SER A 367 3.02 -5.61 -7.18
CA SER A 367 3.22 -6.74 -8.11
C SER A 367 4.60 -6.91 -8.76
N ARG A 368 5.55 -6.00 -8.53
CA ARG A 368 6.90 -6.06 -9.14
C ARG A 368 8.00 -5.98 -8.09
N PRO A 369 8.15 -7.03 -7.26
CA PRO A 369 9.24 -7.07 -6.26
C PRO A 369 10.63 -6.88 -6.87
N ASP A 370 10.82 -7.23 -8.14
CA ASP A 370 12.07 -7.09 -8.88
C ASP A 370 12.55 -5.64 -9.03
N ILE A 371 11.66 -4.65 -8.96
CA ILE A 371 12.03 -3.23 -8.99
C ILE A 371 12.12 -2.58 -7.59
N ALA A 372 11.87 -3.34 -6.52
CA ALA A 372 11.70 -2.79 -5.18
C ALA A 372 12.94 -2.07 -4.66
N TYR A 373 14.14 -2.61 -4.90
CA TYR A 373 15.38 -1.91 -4.57
C TYR A 373 15.49 -0.56 -5.28
N THR A 374 15.26 -0.54 -6.60
CA THR A 374 15.37 0.68 -7.42
C THR A 374 14.40 1.74 -6.96
N ALA A 375 13.12 1.39 -6.76
CA ALA A 375 12.10 2.32 -6.31
C ALA A 375 12.39 2.86 -4.89
N ALA A 376 12.81 2.00 -3.97
CA ALA A 376 13.15 2.39 -2.60
C ALA A 376 14.40 3.28 -2.56
N TRP A 377 15.41 2.99 -3.39
CA TRP A 377 16.61 3.80 -3.49
C TRP A 377 16.29 5.20 -4.02
N LEU A 378 15.56 5.30 -5.14
CA LEU A 378 15.19 6.58 -5.75
C LEU A 378 14.33 7.42 -4.79
N GLY A 379 13.46 6.78 -4.00
CA GLY A 379 12.67 7.42 -2.95
C GLY A 379 13.49 8.27 -1.97
N ARG A 380 14.75 7.92 -1.72
CA ARG A 380 15.63 8.64 -0.77
C ARG A 380 15.95 10.07 -1.23
N TYR A 381 15.81 10.36 -2.51
CA TYR A 381 16.23 11.64 -3.10
C TYR A 381 15.06 12.52 -3.53
N GLY A 382 13.83 12.20 -3.09
CA GLY A 382 12.64 12.98 -3.42
C GLY A 382 12.72 14.45 -3.03
N SER A 383 13.45 14.80 -1.97
CA SER A 383 13.61 16.19 -1.53
C SER A 383 14.63 17.00 -2.34
N LYS A 384 15.68 16.34 -2.85
CA LYS A 384 16.78 16.97 -3.61
C LYS A 384 17.27 16.03 -4.71
N PRO A 385 16.47 15.80 -5.77
CA PRO A 385 16.87 14.93 -6.87
C PRO A 385 17.94 15.56 -7.74
N THR A 386 18.74 14.73 -8.42
CA THR A 386 19.75 15.14 -9.40
C THR A 386 19.38 14.61 -10.79
N GLU A 387 20.00 15.15 -11.85
CA GLU A 387 19.81 14.64 -13.21
C GLU A 387 20.22 13.17 -13.35
N HIS A 388 21.19 12.71 -12.56
CA HIS A 388 21.53 11.29 -12.47
C HIS A 388 20.38 10.46 -11.90
N HIS A 389 19.72 10.93 -10.82
CA HIS A 389 18.55 10.23 -10.26
C HIS A 389 17.39 10.18 -11.25
N MET A 390 17.14 11.26 -11.99
CA MET A 390 16.12 11.26 -13.05
C MET A 390 16.45 10.24 -14.13
N THR A 391 17.70 10.18 -14.59
CA THR A 391 18.15 9.19 -15.59
C THR A 391 17.91 7.75 -15.12
N LEU A 392 18.18 7.46 -13.85
CA LEU A 392 17.91 6.14 -13.25
C LEU A 392 16.42 5.82 -13.15
N ALA A 393 15.59 6.82 -12.83
CA ALA A 393 14.13 6.65 -12.82
C ALA A 393 13.59 6.34 -14.22
N LEU A 394 14.07 7.05 -15.25
CA LEU A 394 13.71 6.80 -16.65
C LEU A 394 14.24 5.45 -17.15
N HIS A 395 15.41 5.00 -16.68
CA HIS A 395 15.91 3.64 -16.95
C HIS A 395 14.94 2.58 -16.39
N CYS A 396 14.43 2.77 -15.17
CA CYS A 396 13.46 1.85 -14.58
C CYS A 396 12.14 1.82 -15.37
N LEU A 397 11.68 2.97 -15.89
CA LEU A 397 10.52 3.02 -16.80
C LEU A 397 10.79 2.27 -18.10
N SER A 398 11.99 2.41 -18.67
CA SER A 398 12.42 1.63 -19.83
C SER A 398 12.42 0.12 -19.55
N PHE A 399 12.88 -0.31 -18.39
CA PHE A 399 12.78 -1.72 -17.97
C PHE A 399 11.32 -2.19 -17.87
N LEU A 400 10.44 -1.39 -17.26
CA LEU A 400 9.00 -1.70 -17.16
C LEU A 400 8.33 -1.76 -18.54
N HIS A 401 8.70 -0.88 -19.47
CA HIS A 401 8.18 -0.89 -20.86
C HIS A 401 8.44 -2.22 -21.58
N HIS A 402 9.59 -2.86 -21.34
CA HIS A 402 9.92 -4.15 -21.93
C HIS A 402 9.39 -5.34 -21.11
N THR A 403 8.84 -5.09 -19.93
CA THR A 403 8.33 -6.10 -18.99
C THR A 403 6.90 -5.80 -18.53
N VAL A 404 6.10 -5.11 -19.36
CA VAL A 404 4.75 -4.62 -19.00
C VAL A 404 3.85 -5.74 -18.52
N ASN A 405 3.89 -6.89 -19.19
CA ASN A 405 3.02 -8.03 -18.91
C ASN A 405 3.59 -8.97 -17.83
N TRP A 406 4.68 -8.57 -17.16
CA TRP A 406 5.23 -9.37 -16.07
C TRP A 406 4.36 -9.26 -14.83
N GLY A 407 4.38 -10.33 -14.05
CA GLY A 407 3.74 -10.44 -12.76
C GLY A 407 4.48 -11.46 -11.91
N TYR A 408 3.81 -12.02 -10.91
CA TYR A 408 4.35 -13.09 -10.08
C TYR A 408 3.27 -14.11 -9.72
N LEU A 409 3.68 -15.32 -9.37
CA LEU A 409 2.77 -16.39 -8.96
C LEU A 409 2.69 -16.52 -7.44
N LEU A 410 1.45 -16.55 -6.94
CA LEU A 410 1.09 -17.08 -5.63
C LEU A 410 0.52 -18.51 -5.79
N GLY A 411 0.51 -19.26 -4.69
CA GLY A 411 0.04 -20.64 -4.64
C GLY A 411 1.07 -21.63 -5.20
N GLY A 412 0.61 -22.83 -5.57
CA GLY A 412 1.45 -23.94 -5.97
C GLY A 412 1.26 -25.18 -5.11
N THR A 413 2.13 -26.17 -5.30
CA THR A 413 2.06 -27.48 -4.63
C THR A 413 2.82 -27.50 -3.30
N GLY A 414 3.73 -26.55 -3.06
CA GLY A 414 4.42 -26.38 -1.80
C GLY A 414 3.44 -26.13 -0.65
N SER A 415 3.65 -26.83 0.47
CA SER A 415 2.86 -26.63 1.69
C SER A 415 3.03 -25.21 2.21
N ILE A 416 1.92 -24.50 2.42
CA ILE A 416 1.94 -23.14 2.98
C ILE A 416 2.36 -23.12 4.46
N SER A 417 2.37 -24.28 5.15
CA SER A 417 2.96 -24.40 6.48
C SER A 417 4.49 -24.22 6.47
N HIS A 418 5.14 -24.38 5.32
CA HIS A 418 6.58 -24.16 5.16
C HIS A 418 6.89 -22.67 4.98
N LEU A 419 7.09 -21.98 6.10
CA LEU A 419 7.55 -20.60 6.14
C LEU A 419 9.09 -20.55 6.01
N ARG A 420 9.56 -19.89 4.95
CA ARG A 420 10.99 -19.65 4.68
C ARG A 420 11.24 -18.17 4.51
N ALA A 421 12.37 -17.69 5.01
CA ALA A 421 12.77 -16.31 4.89
C ALA A 421 14.22 -16.18 4.42
N PHE A 422 14.52 -15.09 3.73
CA PHE A 422 15.85 -14.76 3.26
C PHE A 422 16.14 -13.32 3.64
N SER A 423 17.33 -13.04 4.16
CA SER A 423 17.79 -11.68 4.45
C SER A 423 19.19 -11.45 3.89
N ASP A 424 19.39 -10.28 3.31
CA ASP A 424 20.70 -9.79 2.84
C ASP A 424 20.87 -8.32 3.27
N SER A 425 22.10 -7.83 3.31
CA SER A 425 22.40 -6.43 3.54
C SER A 425 23.48 -5.88 2.61
N SER A 426 23.21 -4.70 2.04
CA SER A 426 24.26 -3.92 1.35
C SER A 426 24.92 -2.98 2.36
N TYR A 427 26.06 -3.41 2.91
CA TYR A 427 26.78 -2.70 3.98
C TYR A 427 27.24 -1.29 3.55
N ALA A 428 26.91 -0.30 4.38
CA ALA A 428 27.36 1.09 4.24
C ALA A 428 27.18 1.68 2.81
N CYS A 429 26.12 1.24 2.12
CA CYS A 429 25.87 1.59 0.72
C CYS A 429 25.50 3.07 0.51
N ASP A 430 25.08 3.77 1.56
CA ASP A 430 24.87 5.22 1.53
C ASP A 430 26.20 5.98 1.72
N LYS A 431 26.99 6.05 0.64
CA LYS A 431 28.36 6.60 0.66
C LYS A 431 28.43 8.12 0.83
N SER A 432 27.40 8.85 0.40
CA SER A 432 27.38 10.32 0.38
C SER A 432 26.78 10.95 1.64
N GLY A 433 26.24 10.15 2.56
CA GLY A 433 25.60 10.67 3.76
C GLY A 433 25.73 9.74 4.96
N SER A 434 24.64 9.03 5.27
CA SER A 434 24.42 8.40 6.58
C SER A 434 25.29 7.17 6.88
N ARG A 435 25.97 6.60 5.87
CA ARG A 435 26.66 5.30 5.96
C ARG A 435 25.76 4.15 6.42
N GLN A 436 24.44 4.32 6.34
CA GLN A 436 23.47 3.27 6.64
C GLN A 436 23.46 2.23 5.52
N SER A 437 23.29 0.98 5.91
CA SER A 437 23.16 -0.17 5.00
C SER A 437 21.72 -0.28 4.46
N THR A 438 21.52 -1.09 3.43
CA THR A 438 20.17 -1.44 2.94
C THR A 438 19.87 -2.90 3.26
N THR A 439 18.81 -3.16 4.03
CA THR A 439 18.24 -4.49 4.29
C THR A 439 17.36 -4.91 3.12
N GLY A 440 17.59 -6.11 2.62
CA GLY A 440 16.71 -6.84 1.72
C GLY A 440 16.12 -8.03 2.47
N SER A 441 14.82 -8.27 2.29
CA SER A 441 14.17 -9.40 2.94
C SER A 441 13.06 -9.96 2.08
N VAL A 442 12.88 -11.27 2.16
CA VAL A 442 11.92 -12.06 1.42
C VAL A 442 11.28 -13.07 2.35
N ILE A 443 9.95 -13.15 2.36
CA ILE A 443 9.19 -14.17 3.09
C ILE A 443 8.38 -15.01 2.09
N MET A 444 8.56 -16.32 2.18
CA MET A 444 7.92 -17.32 1.35
C MET A 444 7.00 -18.21 2.19
N LEU A 445 5.75 -18.38 1.76
CA LEU A 445 4.81 -19.40 2.26
C LEU A 445 4.66 -20.50 1.22
N GLY A 446 5.26 -21.66 1.48
CA GLY A 446 5.43 -22.68 0.44
C GLY A 446 6.18 -22.10 -0.75
N ASP A 447 5.52 -22.03 -1.91
CA ASP A 447 6.06 -21.47 -3.15
C ASP A 447 5.63 -20.01 -3.42
N SER A 448 4.94 -19.39 -2.47
CA SER A 448 4.34 -18.06 -2.61
C SER A 448 5.23 -16.98 -2.00
N LEU A 449 5.63 -15.99 -2.80
CA LEU A 449 6.23 -14.75 -2.31
C LEU A 449 5.14 -13.86 -1.71
N VAL A 450 5.02 -13.82 -0.38
CA VAL A 450 3.95 -13.08 0.30
C VAL A 450 4.40 -11.72 0.83
N ASP A 451 5.68 -11.59 1.18
CA ASP A 451 6.21 -10.38 1.79
C ASP A 451 7.66 -10.14 1.34
N TRP A 452 7.98 -8.87 1.09
CA TRP A 452 9.31 -8.44 0.69
C TRP A 452 9.56 -6.99 1.09
N LYS A 453 10.83 -6.66 1.31
CA LYS A 453 11.24 -5.28 1.62
C LYS A 453 12.63 -4.98 1.09
N SER A 454 12.80 -3.73 0.67
CA SER A 454 14.08 -3.06 0.50
C SER A 454 14.07 -1.80 1.36
N LYS A 455 14.78 -1.81 2.49
CA LYS A 455 14.70 -0.76 3.52
C LYS A 455 16.08 -0.29 3.93
N ARG A 456 16.26 1.02 4.08
CA ARG A 456 17.49 1.57 4.69
C ARG A 456 17.48 1.23 6.18
N GLN A 457 18.58 0.68 6.68
CA GLN A 457 18.74 0.39 8.11
C GLN A 457 18.68 1.66 8.94
N ARG A 458 18.04 1.58 10.11
CA ARG A 458 17.91 2.72 11.04
C ARG A 458 19.23 3.05 11.73
N CYS A 459 20.09 2.05 11.95
CA CYS A 459 21.39 2.22 12.58
C CYS A 459 22.54 2.09 11.56
N VAL A 460 23.69 2.63 11.95
CA VAL A 460 24.96 2.40 11.25
C VAL A 460 25.67 1.26 11.95
N THR A 461 26.03 0.22 11.20
CA THR A 461 26.79 -0.92 11.70
C THR A 461 28.28 -0.75 11.43
N LYS A 462 29.14 -1.46 12.15
CA LYS A 462 30.60 -1.34 12.05
C LYS A 462 31.24 -2.41 11.19
N SER A 463 30.48 -3.42 10.78
CA SER A 463 30.94 -4.50 9.91
C SER A 463 29.80 -5.05 9.05
N THR A 464 30.18 -5.77 7.99
CA THR A 464 29.24 -6.50 7.13
C THR A 464 28.44 -7.52 7.92
N GLY A 465 29.08 -8.29 8.80
CA GLY A 465 28.40 -9.27 9.65
C GLY A 465 27.35 -8.66 10.58
N GLU A 466 27.59 -7.46 11.11
CA GLU A 466 26.60 -6.73 11.91
C GLU A 466 25.44 -6.20 11.06
N ALA A 467 25.70 -5.71 9.84
CA ALA A 467 24.64 -5.31 8.91
C ALA A 467 23.71 -6.47 8.54
N GLU A 468 24.29 -7.63 8.24
CA GLU A 468 23.57 -8.87 7.95
C GLU A 468 22.77 -9.35 9.15
N TYR A 469 23.33 -9.20 10.35
CA TYR A 469 22.63 -9.54 11.57
C TYR A 469 21.42 -8.63 11.83
N VAL A 470 21.56 -7.32 11.61
CA VAL A 470 20.45 -6.37 11.72
C VAL A 470 19.37 -6.71 10.70
N ALA A 471 19.75 -7.00 9.45
CA ALA A 471 18.82 -7.47 8.42
C ALA A 471 18.08 -8.75 8.85
N GLY A 472 18.83 -9.76 9.32
CA GLY A 472 18.26 -11.02 9.81
C GLY A 472 17.34 -10.84 11.01
N SER A 473 17.64 -9.92 11.94
CA SER A 473 16.76 -9.60 13.06
C SER A 473 15.47 -8.92 12.62
N GLU A 474 15.54 -7.98 11.67
CA GLU A 474 14.34 -7.33 11.11
C GLU A 474 13.49 -8.35 10.34
N THR A 475 14.09 -9.25 9.57
CA THR A 475 13.38 -10.32 8.86
C THR A 475 12.76 -11.33 9.84
N ALA A 476 13.45 -11.63 10.94
CA ALA A 476 12.94 -12.51 11.97
C ALA A 476 11.68 -11.94 12.67
N ALA A 477 11.56 -10.62 12.78
CA ALA A 477 10.35 -9.98 13.30
C ALA A 477 9.15 -10.25 12.36
N ASP A 478 9.35 -10.10 11.05
CA ASP A 478 8.33 -10.43 10.05
C ASP A 478 7.99 -11.92 10.06
N VAL A 479 8.99 -12.81 10.20
CA VAL A 479 8.74 -14.25 10.35
C VAL A 479 7.87 -14.53 11.58
N SER A 480 8.16 -13.90 12.71
CA SER A 480 7.33 -14.03 13.92
C SER A 480 5.89 -13.55 13.68
N TYR A 481 5.71 -12.43 12.97
CA TYR A 481 4.39 -11.94 12.57
C TYR A 481 3.65 -12.99 11.72
N TRP A 482 4.30 -13.53 10.69
CA TRP A 482 3.72 -14.54 9.81
C TRP A 482 3.40 -15.85 10.54
N GLN A 483 4.24 -16.30 11.47
CA GLN A 483 3.94 -17.46 12.31
C GLN A 483 2.67 -17.25 13.14
N GLN A 484 2.51 -16.07 13.75
CA GLN A 484 1.33 -15.74 14.55
C GLN A 484 0.07 -15.60 13.68
N LEU A 485 0.18 -14.94 12.53
CA LEU A 485 -0.93 -14.80 11.58
C LEU A 485 -1.42 -16.17 11.10
N LEU A 486 -0.51 -17.07 10.77
CA LEU A 486 -0.85 -18.43 10.32
C LEU A 486 -1.43 -19.31 11.43
N ILE A 487 -0.99 -19.14 12.68
CA ILE A 487 -1.67 -19.73 13.85
C ILE A 487 -3.11 -19.24 13.92
N SER A 488 -3.34 -17.93 13.79
CA SER A 488 -4.70 -17.36 13.80
C SER A 488 -5.54 -17.86 12.62
N PHE A 489 -4.94 -18.16 11.47
CA PHE A 489 -5.61 -18.80 10.33
C PHE A 489 -5.91 -20.29 10.55
N ALA A 490 -5.60 -20.85 11.71
CA ALA A 490 -5.63 -22.29 12.03
C ALA A 490 -4.82 -23.13 11.04
N HIS A 491 -3.70 -22.58 10.57
CA HIS A 491 -2.76 -23.25 9.68
C HIS A 491 -1.32 -22.99 10.14
N PRO A 492 -0.95 -23.48 11.34
CA PRO A 492 0.34 -23.17 11.94
C PRO A 492 1.50 -23.60 11.04
N THR A 493 2.60 -22.86 11.13
CA THR A 493 3.81 -23.18 10.38
C THR A 493 4.52 -24.42 10.93
N SER A 494 5.23 -25.13 10.07
CA SER A 494 6.21 -26.13 10.48
C SER A 494 7.35 -25.43 11.21
N LEU A 495 7.60 -25.82 12.46
CA LEU A 495 8.66 -25.28 13.29
C LEU A 495 9.88 -26.22 13.33
N PRO A 496 11.11 -25.68 13.39
CA PRO A 496 11.44 -24.25 13.26
C PRO A 496 11.27 -23.77 11.80
N SER A 497 10.79 -22.54 11.62
CA SER A 497 10.86 -21.87 10.31
C SER A 497 12.31 -21.49 9.99
N THR A 498 12.68 -21.45 8.71
CA THR A 498 14.09 -21.23 8.33
C THR A 498 14.33 -19.82 7.83
N LEU A 499 15.33 -19.13 8.40
CA LEU A 499 15.90 -17.87 7.90
C LEU A 499 17.27 -18.14 7.28
N TYR A 500 17.41 -17.83 5.99
CA TYR A 500 18.64 -17.96 5.23
C TYR A 500 19.43 -16.65 5.21
N ILE A 501 20.70 -16.72 5.62
CA ILE A 501 21.66 -15.61 5.63
C ILE A 501 22.94 -16.12 4.95
N ASP A 502 23.59 -15.33 4.10
CA ASP A 502 24.80 -15.79 3.40
C ASP A 502 26.10 -15.54 4.18
N ASN A 503 26.04 -14.68 5.20
CA ASN A 503 27.17 -14.31 6.04
C ASN A 503 27.36 -15.21 7.27
N ASN A 504 28.48 -15.95 7.27
CA ASN A 504 28.85 -16.86 8.36
C ASN A 504 28.99 -16.17 9.73
N SER A 505 29.46 -14.92 9.78
CA SER A 505 29.58 -14.19 11.05
C SER A 505 28.20 -13.92 11.65
N ALA A 506 27.24 -13.48 10.83
CA ALA A 506 25.86 -13.26 11.27
C ALA A 506 25.19 -14.56 11.75
N VAL A 507 25.34 -15.66 11.01
CA VAL A 507 24.82 -16.98 11.40
C VAL A 507 25.44 -17.43 12.73
N CYS A 508 26.76 -17.33 12.86
CA CYS A 508 27.49 -17.65 14.08
C CYS A 508 27.03 -16.79 15.28
N MET A 509 26.79 -15.50 15.08
CA MET A 509 26.26 -14.61 16.12
C MET A 509 24.84 -15.02 16.55
N ALA A 510 24.01 -15.51 15.63
CA ALA A 510 22.64 -15.93 15.94
C ALA A 510 22.60 -17.26 16.72
N THR A 511 23.54 -18.16 16.47
CA THR A 511 23.57 -19.50 17.07
C THR A 511 24.41 -19.56 18.36
N ASN A 512 25.50 -18.79 18.47
CA ASN A 512 26.44 -18.91 19.59
C ASN A 512 26.08 -18.04 20.79
N GLY A 513 26.23 -18.55 22.01
CA GLY A 513 25.72 -17.93 23.24
C GLY A 513 26.40 -16.64 23.75
N LYS A 514 27.57 -16.23 23.24
CA LYS A 514 28.36 -15.12 23.81
C LYS A 514 28.14 -13.79 23.09
N ILE A 515 27.80 -12.74 23.85
CA ILE A 515 27.71 -11.35 23.36
C ILE A 515 29.13 -10.77 23.31
N SER A 516 29.60 -10.38 22.13
CA SER A 516 30.86 -9.64 22.02
C SER A 516 30.64 -8.20 22.49
N ARG A 517 31.66 -7.55 23.09
CA ARG A 517 31.56 -6.11 23.44
C ARG A 517 31.27 -5.21 22.23
N ALA A 518 31.57 -5.68 21.01
CA ALA A 518 31.36 -4.95 19.76
C ALA A 518 29.87 -4.79 19.39
N ALA A 519 29.03 -5.78 19.71
CA ALA A 519 27.61 -5.81 19.32
C ALA A 519 26.67 -4.99 20.22
N ARG A 520 27.18 -4.28 21.25
CA ARG A 520 26.34 -3.50 22.20
C ARG A 520 25.48 -2.42 21.55
N HIS A 521 25.90 -1.90 20.40
CA HIS A 521 25.15 -0.85 19.69
C HIS A 521 23.97 -1.38 18.88
N ILE A 522 23.85 -2.71 18.75
CA ILE A 522 22.73 -3.41 18.09
C ILE A 522 22.09 -4.43 19.05
N ASP A 523 22.14 -4.16 20.35
CA ASP A 523 21.75 -5.09 21.42
C ASP A 523 20.29 -5.60 21.29
N VAL A 524 19.34 -4.74 20.95
CA VAL A 524 17.93 -5.13 20.76
C VAL A 524 17.80 -6.16 19.65
N ALA A 525 18.39 -5.89 18.48
CA ALA A 525 18.40 -6.82 17.35
C ALA A 525 19.07 -8.15 17.75
N TYR A 526 20.19 -8.03 18.45
CA TYR A 526 20.97 -9.16 18.97
C TYR A 526 20.16 -10.07 19.91
N HIS A 527 19.50 -9.49 20.90
CA HIS A 527 18.72 -10.25 21.86
C HIS A 527 17.48 -10.87 21.23
N PHE A 528 16.79 -10.14 20.37
CA PHE A 528 15.58 -10.61 19.70
C PHE A 528 15.83 -11.86 18.84
N LEU A 529 16.76 -11.77 17.87
CA LEU A 529 17.02 -12.88 16.94
C LEU A 529 17.49 -14.14 17.68
N LYS A 530 18.38 -13.98 18.66
CA LYS A 530 18.83 -15.10 19.50
C LYS A 530 17.73 -15.73 20.32
N GLN A 531 16.89 -14.93 20.97
CA GLN A 531 15.80 -15.46 21.77
C GLN A 531 14.85 -16.28 20.90
N PHE A 532 14.57 -15.80 19.69
CA PHE A 532 13.69 -16.49 18.76
C PHE A 532 14.29 -17.79 18.21
N VAL A 533 15.60 -17.84 17.99
CA VAL A 533 16.32 -19.08 17.66
C VAL A 533 16.32 -20.05 18.85
N ARG A 534 16.63 -19.57 20.05
CA ARG A 534 16.65 -20.38 21.28
C ARG A 534 15.29 -20.96 21.65
N SER A 535 14.20 -20.29 21.30
CA SER A 535 12.85 -20.81 21.52
C SER A 535 12.47 -21.95 20.57
N GLY A 536 13.34 -22.35 19.64
CA GLY A 536 13.06 -23.41 18.67
C GLY A 536 12.02 -23.05 17.61
N LYS A 537 11.66 -21.76 17.51
CA LYS A 537 10.66 -21.26 16.54
C LYS A 537 11.31 -20.83 15.22
N LEU A 538 12.57 -20.42 15.27
CA LEU A 538 13.36 -20.02 14.12
C LEU A 538 14.67 -20.80 14.07
N LYS A 539 15.08 -21.22 12.87
CA LYS A 539 16.41 -21.75 12.58
C LYS A 539 17.09 -20.80 11.60
N VAL A 540 18.26 -20.30 11.98
CA VAL A 540 19.12 -19.53 11.06
C VAL A 540 20.07 -20.49 10.36
N GLN A 541 20.11 -20.46 9.03
CA GLN A 541 20.94 -21.34 8.22
C GLN A 541 21.74 -20.53 7.20
N GLN A 542 23.00 -20.92 7.01
CA GLN A 542 23.83 -20.34 5.96
C GLN A 542 23.32 -20.76 4.56
N ILE A 543 23.33 -19.83 3.62
CA ILE A 543 23.12 -20.10 2.19
C ILE A 543 24.30 -19.56 1.37
N SER A 544 24.51 -20.10 0.17
CA SER A 544 25.47 -19.53 -0.79
C SER A 544 24.98 -18.15 -1.24
N THR A 545 25.89 -17.17 -1.39
CA THR A 545 25.57 -15.85 -1.95
C THR A 545 24.93 -15.95 -3.35
N LYS A 546 25.30 -16.96 -4.15
CA LYS A 546 24.66 -17.20 -5.45
C LYS A 546 23.19 -17.56 -5.30
N ASP A 547 22.80 -18.14 -4.17
CA ASP A 547 21.43 -18.58 -3.91
C ASP A 547 20.61 -17.60 -3.07
N GLN A 548 21.22 -16.48 -2.67
CA GLN A 548 20.61 -15.47 -1.83
C GLN A 548 19.64 -14.60 -2.65
N ILE A 549 18.37 -15.01 -2.71
CA ILE A 549 17.34 -14.25 -3.45
C ILE A 549 17.04 -12.87 -2.85
N ALA A 550 17.45 -12.61 -1.59
CA ALA A 550 17.33 -11.29 -0.98
C ALA A 550 18.27 -10.24 -1.60
N ASP A 551 19.31 -10.66 -2.34
CA ASP A 551 20.22 -9.77 -3.08
C ASP A 551 19.48 -8.83 -4.04
N LEU A 552 18.37 -9.30 -4.61
CA LEU A 552 17.51 -8.53 -5.51
C LEU A 552 16.97 -7.25 -4.84
N PHE A 553 16.93 -7.22 -3.51
CA PHE A 553 16.37 -6.14 -2.70
C PHE A 553 17.44 -5.26 -2.04
N THR A 554 18.73 -5.53 -2.22
CA THR A 554 19.82 -4.78 -1.55
C THR A 554 20.71 -3.99 -2.48
N LYS A 555 20.84 -4.41 -3.74
CA LYS A 555 21.79 -3.84 -4.70
C LYS A 555 21.38 -4.09 -6.16
N PRO A 556 21.87 -3.30 -7.13
CA PRO A 556 21.75 -3.63 -8.55
C PRO A 556 22.54 -4.89 -8.87
N LEU A 557 21.91 -5.83 -9.57
CA LEU A 557 22.52 -7.11 -9.95
C LEU A 557 22.91 -7.14 -11.42
N SER A 558 23.78 -8.07 -11.80
CA SER A 558 24.02 -8.37 -13.22
C SER A 558 22.75 -8.95 -13.86
N PRO A 559 22.56 -8.80 -15.20
CA PRO A 559 21.37 -9.33 -15.87
C PRO A 559 21.13 -10.82 -15.61
N GLN A 560 22.20 -11.62 -15.60
CA GLN A 560 22.14 -13.06 -15.35
C GLN A 560 21.66 -13.38 -13.93
N LEU A 561 22.21 -12.68 -12.93
CA LEU A 561 21.87 -12.91 -11.53
C LEU A 561 20.46 -12.40 -11.20
N HIS A 562 20.09 -11.24 -11.76
CA HIS A 562 18.73 -10.71 -11.69
C HIS A 562 17.71 -11.70 -12.28
N ASP A 563 17.97 -12.22 -13.47
CA ASP A 563 17.10 -13.20 -14.14
C ASP A 563 16.97 -14.50 -13.34
N MET A 564 18.05 -14.97 -12.72
CA MET A 564 18.02 -16.16 -11.88
C MET A 564 17.20 -15.96 -10.60
N HIS A 565 17.39 -14.86 -9.87
CA HIS A 565 16.64 -14.63 -8.62
C HIS A 565 15.17 -14.32 -8.89
N ARG A 566 14.84 -13.53 -9.93
CA ARG A 566 13.45 -13.26 -10.30
C ARG A 566 12.70 -14.56 -10.67
N LYS A 567 13.36 -15.51 -11.35
CA LYS A 567 12.79 -16.84 -11.65
C LYS A 567 12.50 -17.64 -10.37
N ARG A 568 13.43 -17.64 -9.41
CA ARG A 568 13.25 -18.33 -8.11
C ARG A 568 12.13 -17.72 -7.27
N LEU A 569 11.91 -16.42 -7.42
CA LEU A 569 10.77 -15.69 -6.84
C LEU A 569 9.49 -15.80 -7.69
N ARG A 570 9.53 -16.55 -8.80
CA ARG A 570 8.42 -16.75 -9.75
C ARG A 570 7.86 -15.44 -10.28
N ILE A 571 8.77 -14.52 -10.66
CA ILE A 571 8.47 -13.23 -11.29
C ILE A 571 8.79 -13.35 -12.79
N GLY A 572 7.87 -12.89 -13.65
CA GLY A 572 8.03 -13.00 -15.10
C GLY A 572 6.72 -12.96 -15.87
N PRO A 573 6.75 -13.23 -17.19
CA PRO A 573 5.54 -13.42 -17.99
C PRO A 573 4.85 -14.74 -17.63
N ILE A 574 3.51 -14.76 -17.68
CA ILE A 574 2.70 -15.91 -17.25
C ILE A 574 3.12 -17.23 -17.93
N ASP A 575 3.37 -17.21 -19.25
CA ASP A 575 3.74 -18.40 -20.03
C ASP A 575 5.05 -19.07 -19.56
N GLU A 576 5.99 -18.28 -19.03
CA GLU A 576 7.24 -18.80 -18.47
C GLU A 576 7.00 -19.41 -17.09
N LEU A 577 6.19 -18.76 -16.27
CA LEU A 577 5.93 -19.15 -14.89
C LEU A 577 5.03 -20.40 -14.80
N GLU A 578 4.10 -20.58 -15.74
CA GLU A 578 3.28 -21.79 -15.81
C GLU A 578 4.11 -23.02 -16.17
N LYS A 579 5.13 -22.90 -17.03
CA LYS A 579 6.07 -23.99 -17.34
C LYS A 579 6.87 -24.42 -16.10
N LEU A 580 7.32 -23.46 -15.30
CA LEU A 580 8.02 -23.70 -14.03
C LEU A 580 7.13 -24.36 -12.98
N SER A 581 5.81 -24.21 -13.09
CA SER A 581 4.84 -24.77 -12.14
C SER A 581 4.31 -26.14 -12.56
N SER A 582 4.75 -26.65 -13.72
CA SER A 582 4.33 -27.96 -14.23
C SER A 582 5.02 -29.12 -13.48
N PRO A 583 4.28 -30.17 -13.08
CA PRO A 583 4.82 -31.28 -12.28
C PRO A 583 6.00 -32.03 -12.91
N SER A 584 6.21 -31.89 -14.23
CA SER A 584 7.28 -32.54 -14.99
C SER A 584 8.66 -31.90 -14.81
N SER A 585 8.76 -30.71 -14.20
CA SER A 585 10.04 -30.02 -13.98
C SER A 585 10.68 -30.29 -12.61
N ALA A 586 9.98 -30.99 -11.71
CA ALA A 586 10.49 -31.41 -10.41
C ALA A 586 11.39 -32.66 -10.55
N SER A 587 12.49 -32.54 -11.29
CA SER A 587 13.60 -33.50 -11.19
C SER A 587 14.95 -32.80 -11.31
N SER A 588 15.70 -32.91 -10.22
CA SER A 588 17.17 -32.76 -10.09
C SER A 588 17.71 -31.33 -9.84
N PRO A 589 18.79 -31.23 -9.04
CA PRO A 589 18.82 -30.45 -7.79
C PRO A 589 19.37 -29.02 -7.89
#